data_AF-A0A8S8YTD4-F1
#
_entry.id   AF-A0A8S8YTD4-F1
#
_cell.length_a   1.000
_cell.length_b   1.000
_cell.length_c   1.000
_cell.angle_alpha   90.00
_cell.angle_beta   90.00
_cell.angle_gamma   90.00
#
_symmetry.space_group_name_H-M   'P 1'
#
loop_
_entity.id
_entity.type
_entity.pdbx_description
1 polymer ?
#
loop_
_entity_poly.entity_id
_entity_poly.type
_entity_poly.pdbx_seq_one_letter_code
_entity_poly.pdbx_strand_id
1 'polypeptide(L)'
;MRRKSIRAFSMMLLMMTAGCLQAVDGVIEDIDRTIDALEGDYPKLDLPERTRSSPSLQTYDACETLLEDLKTAVYDEMIVNLDQQSYWHWVTEPIMMRMDGGSIFAEPELALADDSASDTGGTGSGQTTESREGEFSGTNNQEEGVDEADFLKTDGYHIYMLNGQLLLIMGVPEFGELTLESNLTIEGNPTQMMIEGDRLVISSSIYYWSLPEDSELRKLMSEEVTATDPFSDVTYSYTKVQNLVKYTVVDITDRSSPVVEKEMYIEGNYHTARMVDGTVRSVTHLWTYFDGIRNWVELPEEYWSVEDTEREWVSGMIA
;
A
#
# COMPACT_ATOMS: atom_id res chain seq x y z
N MET A 1 -20.12 71.43 -17.42
CA MET A 1 -20.62 70.11 -16.95
C MET A 1 -19.56 68.99 -16.93
N ARG A 2 -18.56 68.95 -17.82
CA ARG A 2 -17.55 67.86 -17.88
C ARG A 2 -16.63 67.66 -16.66
N ARG A 3 -16.23 68.72 -15.93
CA ARG A 3 -15.31 68.59 -14.77
C ARG A 3 -15.94 68.01 -13.50
N LYS A 4 -17.27 68.09 -13.33
CA LYS A 4 -17.97 67.54 -12.17
C LYS A 4 -18.20 66.04 -12.28
N SER A 5 -18.45 65.51 -13.49
CA SER A 5 -18.65 64.06 -13.68
C SER A 5 -17.34 63.27 -13.59
N ILE A 6 -16.20 63.85 -13.97
CA ILE A 6 -14.88 63.22 -13.82
C ILE A 6 -14.53 63.03 -12.34
N ARG A 7 -14.82 64.01 -11.48
CA ARG A 7 -14.58 63.90 -10.03
C ARG A 7 -15.47 62.84 -9.36
N ALA A 8 -16.72 62.73 -9.78
CA ALA A 8 -17.63 61.68 -9.31
C ALA A 8 -17.15 60.29 -9.74
N PHE A 9 -16.64 60.15 -10.97
CA PHE A 9 -16.13 58.88 -11.49
C PHE A 9 -14.84 58.45 -10.80
N SER A 10 -13.90 59.37 -10.53
CA SER A 10 -12.68 59.07 -9.77
C SER A 10 -12.95 58.67 -8.32
N MET A 11 -13.96 59.27 -7.68
CA MET A 11 -14.33 58.93 -6.30
C MET A 11 -15.03 57.56 -6.22
N MET A 12 -15.82 57.21 -7.23
CA MET A 12 -16.47 55.90 -7.33
C MET A 12 -15.46 54.79 -7.65
N LEU A 13 -14.44 55.07 -8.47
CA LEU A 13 -13.33 54.15 -8.73
C LEU A 13 -12.49 53.91 -7.46
N LEU A 14 -12.20 54.95 -6.68
CA LEU A 14 -11.50 54.86 -5.39
C LEU A 14 -12.28 54.02 -4.34
N MET A 15 -13.61 54.11 -4.34
CA MET A 15 -14.45 53.29 -3.47
C MET A 15 -14.59 51.84 -3.96
N MET A 16 -14.52 51.59 -5.28
CA MET A 16 -14.50 50.21 -5.81
C MET A 16 -13.15 49.52 -5.59
N THR A 17 -12.03 50.26 -5.60
CA THR A 17 -10.70 49.68 -5.29
C THR A 17 -10.50 49.37 -3.80
N ALA A 18 -11.25 50.01 -2.90
CA ALA A 18 -11.24 49.70 -1.47
C ALA A 18 -11.80 48.30 -1.16
N GLY A 19 -12.73 47.80 -2.00
CA GLY A 19 -13.27 46.44 -1.88
C GLY A 19 -12.31 45.33 -2.32
N CYS A 20 -11.30 45.65 -3.15
CA CYS A 20 -10.29 44.68 -3.56
C CYS A 20 -9.22 44.46 -2.48
N LEU A 21 -8.96 45.44 -1.61
CA LEU A 21 -8.02 45.28 -0.50
C LEU A 21 -8.54 44.28 0.54
N GLN A 22 -9.85 44.22 0.78
CA GLN A 22 -10.46 43.28 1.73
C GLN A 22 -10.45 41.83 1.22
N ALA A 23 -10.47 41.62 -0.10
CA ALA A 23 -10.30 40.31 -0.72
C ALA A 23 -8.83 39.85 -0.74
N VAL A 24 -7.89 40.80 -0.78
CA VAL A 24 -6.45 40.50 -0.69
C VAL A 24 -6.02 40.31 0.77
N ASP A 25 -6.58 41.06 1.71
CA ASP A 25 -6.38 40.83 3.16
C ASP A 25 -6.92 39.46 3.58
N GLY A 26 -8.09 39.04 3.08
CA GLY A 26 -8.62 37.69 3.37
C GLY A 26 -7.75 36.57 2.80
N VAL A 27 -7.14 36.77 1.61
CA VAL A 27 -6.22 35.80 1.01
C VAL A 27 -4.86 35.81 1.72
N ILE A 28 -4.37 36.98 2.18
CA ILE A 28 -3.13 37.07 2.98
C ILE A 28 -3.35 36.48 4.36
N GLU A 29 -4.51 36.69 5.00
CA GLU A 29 -4.86 36.12 6.31
C GLU A 29 -5.07 34.61 6.20
N ASP A 30 -5.66 34.10 5.11
CA ASP A 30 -5.73 32.65 4.84
C ASP A 30 -4.36 32.05 4.50
N ILE A 31 -3.48 32.78 3.80
CA ILE A 31 -2.09 32.35 3.54
C ILE A 31 -1.25 32.36 4.82
N ASP A 32 -1.32 33.41 5.65
CA ASP A 32 -0.64 33.49 6.95
C ASP A 32 -1.17 32.40 7.89
N ARG A 33 -2.48 32.10 7.87
CA ARG A 33 -3.06 31.02 8.69
C ARG A 33 -2.70 29.63 8.18
N THR A 34 -2.47 29.48 6.87
CA THR A 34 -1.93 28.25 6.27
C THR A 34 -0.43 28.10 6.56
N ILE A 35 0.31 29.21 6.58
CA ILE A 35 1.73 29.25 6.96
C ILE A 35 1.89 28.99 8.46
N ASP A 36 1.11 29.60 9.34
CA ASP A 36 1.09 29.33 10.79
C ASP A 36 0.67 27.88 11.11
N ALA A 37 -0.23 27.28 10.29
CA ALA A 37 -0.58 25.87 10.40
C ALA A 37 0.54 24.92 9.91
N LEU A 38 1.43 25.40 9.03
CA LEU A 38 2.64 24.69 8.58
C LEU A 38 3.86 24.99 9.49
N GLU A 39 3.89 26.14 10.17
CA GLU A 39 4.92 26.61 11.10
C GLU A 39 4.64 26.24 12.56
N GLY A 40 3.49 25.65 12.86
CA GLY A 40 3.22 25.07 14.18
C GLY A 40 4.32 24.09 14.55
N ASP A 41 5.05 24.40 15.63
CA ASP A 41 6.04 23.54 16.29
C ASP A 41 5.36 22.23 16.74
N TYR A 42 5.12 21.31 15.81
CA TYR A 42 4.89 19.93 16.18
C TYR A 42 6.23 19.32 16.58
N PRO A 43 6.27 18.48 17.63
CA PRO A 43 7.50 17.82 18.04
C PRO A 43 7.99 16.92 16.89
N LYS A 44 8.99 17.41 16.15
CA LYS A 44 9.68 16.65 15.11
C LYS A 44 10.64 15.68 15.79
N LEU A 45 10.56 14.41 15.44
CA LEU A 45 11.60 13.48 15.81
C LEU A 45 12.83 13.78 14.95
N ASP A 46 14.02 13.77 15.56
CA ASP A 46 15.27 13.84 14.81
C ASP A 46 15.39 12.54 13.99
N LEU A 47 15.09 12.64 12.70
CA LEU A 47 15.14 11.49 11.81
C LEU A 47 16.60 11.16 11.45
N PRO A 48 16.96 9.86 11.38
CA PRO A 48 18.28 9.45 10.95
C PRO A 48 18.54 9.84 9.48
N GLU A 49 19.79 10.17 9.15
CA GLU A 49 20.20 10.48 7.77
C GLU A 49 19.99 9.27 6.86
N ARG A 50 19.08 9.39 5.90
CA ARG A 50 18.88 8.37 4.86
C ARG A 50 19.90 8.56 3.74
N THR A 51 21.05 7.91 3.87
CA THR A 51 21.96 7.73 2.73
C THR A 51 21.42 6.58 1.86
N ARG A 52 21.27 6.81 0.54
CA ARG A 52 20.98 5.72 -0.40
C ARG A 52 22.19 4.80 -0.47
N SER A 53 22.16 3.71 0.28
CA SER A 53 23.10 2.61 0.09
C SER A 53 22.64 1.77 -1.09
N SER A 54 23.58 1.30 -1.91
CA SER A 54 23.29 0.23 -2.85
C SER A 54 23.03 -1.05 -2.05
N PRO A 55 22.03 -1.87 -2.44
CA PRO A 55 21.80 -3.15 -1.81
C PRO A 55 23.07 -4.00 -1.97
N SER A 56 23.73 -4.28 -0.85
CA SER A 56 24.94 -5.10 -0.80
C SER A 56 24.81 -6.08 0.34
N LEU A 57 25.19 -7.33 0.08
CA LEU A 57 25.23 -8.36 1.11
C LEU A 57 26.41 -8.06 2.04
N GLN A 58 26.12 -7.66 3.27
CA GLN A 58 27.13 -7.45 4.30
C GLN A 58 27.31 -8.74 5.10
N THR A 59 28.56 -9.17 5.24
CA THR A 59 28.92 -10.31 6.09
C THR A 59 29.36 -9.79 7.45
N TYR A 60 29.04 -10.55 8.50
CA TYR A 60 29.32 -10.19 9.88
C TYR A 60 30.24 -11.23 10.50
N ASP A 61 31.34 -10.78 11.10
CA ASP A 61 32.31 -11.65 11.76
C ASP A 61 31.86 -12.09 13.17
N ALA A 62 30.80 -11.48 13.72
CA ALA A 62 30.23 -11.80 15.03
C ALA A 62 28.71 -11.54 15.08
N CYS A 63 27.98 -12.35 15.86
CA CYS A 63 26.54 -12.15 16.04
C CYS A 63 26.21 -10.85 16.82
N GLU A 64 27.13 -10.36 17.66
CA GLU A 64 26.90 -9.14 18.44
C GLU A 64 26.86 -7.90 17.56
N THR A 65 27.74 -7.80 16.56
CA THR A 65 27.74 -6.68 15.61
C THR A 65 26.51 -6.72 14.72
N LEU A 66 26.10 -7.89 14.24
CA LEU A 66 24.83 -8.05 13.52
C LEU A 66 23.63 -7.62 14.38
N LEU A 67 23.61 -8.02 15.66
CA LEU A 67 22.51 -7.68 16.57
C LEU A 67 22.43 -6.17 16.85
N GLU A 68 23.57 -5.51 17.00
CA GLU A 68 23.64 -4.06 17.19
C GLU A 68 23.17 -3.30 15.95
N ASP A 69 23.59 -3.74 14.77
CA ASP A 69 23.15 -3.17 13.49
C ASP A 69 21.64 -3.36 13.26
N LEU A 70 21.11 -4.56 13.50
CA LEU A 70 19.67 -4.83 13.37
C LEU A 70 18.84 -3.99 14.36
N LYS A 71 19.30 -3.83 15.60
CA LYS A 71 18.63 -2.97 16.59
C LYS A 71 18.62 -1.52 16.14
N THR A 72 19.72 -1.04 15.58
CA THR A 72 19.84 0.32 15.07
C THR A 72 18.91 0.54 13.88
N ALA A 73 18.88 -0.39 12.93
CA ALA A 73 17.99 -0.33 11.77
C ALA A 73 16.50 -0.34 12.16
N VAL A 74 16.09 -1.20 13.09
CA VAL A 74 14.71 -1.25 13.59
C VAL A 74 14.37 0.02 14.38
N TYR A 75 15.30 0.54 15.18
CA TYR A 75 15.10 1.81 15.88
C TYR A 75 14.85 2.96 14.88
N ASP A 76 15.69 3.07 13.85
CA ASP A 76 15.59 4.09 12.82
C ASP A 76 14.29 3.98 12.02
N GLU A 77 13.87 2.76 11.65
CA GLU A 77 12.58 2.51 11.00
C GLU A 77 11.40 2.92 11.88
N MET A 78 11.44 2.54 13.16
CA MET A 78 10.37 2.82 14.11
C MET A 78 10.23 4.31 14.38
N ILE A 79 11.33 5.06 14.45
CA ILE A 79 11.31 6.52 14.57
C ILE A 79 10.63 7.16 13.36
N VAL A 80 10.94 6.71 12.14
CA VAL A 80 10.27 7.22 10.93
C VAL A 80 8.79 6.85 10.91
N ASN A 81 8.44 5.62 11.31
CA ASN A 81 7.05 5.19 11.37
C ASN A 81 6.26 6.03 12.39
N LEU A 82 6.81 6.22 13.59
CA LEU A 82 6.24 7.07 14.63
C LEU A 82 6.03 8.49 14.14
N ASP A 83 7.00 9.09 13.46
CA ASP A 83 6.88 10.43 12.87
C ASP A 83 5.71 10.50 11.87
N GLN A 84 5.62 9.55 10.93
CA GLN A 84 4.54 9.46 9.95
C GLN A 84 3.15 9.27 10.58
N GLN A 85 3.04 8.44 11.62
CA GLN A 85 1.77 8.23 12.33
C GLN A 85 1.43 9.42 13.23
N SER A 86 2.43 10.08 13.81
CA SER A 86 2.24 11.26 14.65
C SER A 86 1.72 12.45 13.85
N TYR A 87 2.09 12.56 12.57
CA TYR A 87 1.56 13.58 11.67
C TYR A 87 0.02 13.60 11.67
N TRP A 88 -0.62 12.43 11.59
CA TRP A 88 -2.09 12.33 11.67
C TRP A 88 -2.67 12.69 13.03
N HIS A 89 -1.90 12.59 14.12
CA HIS A 89 -2.34 12.93 15.46
C HIS A 89 -2.16 14.41 15.82
N TRP A 90 -1.18 15.10 15.23
CA TRP A 90 -0.85 16.50 15.57
C TRP A 90 -1.34 17.52 14.54
N VAL A 91 -1.67 17.09 13.31
CA VAL A 91 -2.23 17.96 12.26
C VAL A 91 -3.76 18.04 12.33
N THR A 92 -4.40 17.45 13.35
CA THR A 92 -5.85 17.55 13.56
C THR A 92 -6.25 18.85 14.25
N GLU A 93 -6.11 19.97 13.55
CA GLU A 93 -7.17 20.98 13.53
C GLU A 93 -7.99 20.71 12.26
N PRO A 94 -9.33 20.65 12.36
CA PRO A 94 -10.15 20.04 11.32
C PRO A 94 -10.13 20.90 10.05
N ILE A 95 -9.58 20.37 8.95
CA ILE A 95 -10.02 20.75 7.61
C ILE A 95 -11.42 20.13 7.38
N MET A 96 -12.38 20.50 8.24
CA MET A 96 -13.79 20.51 7.89
C MET A 96 -14.07 21.86 7.23
N MET A 97 -13.53 22.07 6.02
CA MET A 97 -14.09 23.09 5.14
C MET A 97 -15.50 22.62 4.77
N ARG A 98 -16.47 23.15 5.50
CA ARG A 98 -17.89 23.06 5.19
C ARG A 98 -18.15 23.94 3.96
N MET A 99 -17.75 23.46 2.78
CA MET A 99 -18.24 24.01 1.52
C MET A 99 -19.61 23.39 1.22
N ASP A 100 -20.61 24.26 1.07
CA ASP A 100 -21.95 23.95 0.60
C ASP A 100 -21.87 23.17 -0.72
N GLY A 101 -22.26 21.90 -0.68
CA GLY A 101 -22.46 21.05 -1.86
C GLY A 101 -21.21 20.31 -2.39
N GLY A 102 -21.00 19.09 -1.88
CA GLY A 102 -20.18 18.06 -2.56
C GLY A 102 -18.89 17.70 -1.85
N SER A 103 -18.90 16.57 -1.14
CA SER A 103 -17.73 15.94 -0.54
C SER A 103 -16.78 15.42 -1.62
N ILE A 104 -15.62 16.06 -1.80
CA ILE A 104 -14.46 15.49 -2.49
C ILE A 104 -13.45 15.12 -1.41
N PHE A 105 -13.24 13.82 -1.20
CA PHE A 105 -12.04 13.34 -0.52
C PHE A 105 -10.88 13.57 -1.50
N ALA A 106 -10.16 14.67 -1.32
CA ALA A 106 -8.90 14.90 -2.01
C ALA A 106 -7.77 14.38 -1.09
N GLU A 107 -7.26 13.20 -1.40
CA GLU A 107 -5.95 12.77 -0.90
C GLU A 107 -4.91 13.77 -1.41
N PRO A 108 -4.11 14.43 -0.54
CA PRO A 108 -3.05 15.29 -1.03
C PRO A 108 -1.98 14.42 -1.69
N GLU A 109 -1.80 14.68 -2.99
CA GLU A 109 -0.75 14.14 -3.84
C GLU A 109 0.62 14.40 -3.18
N LEU A 110 1.31 13.31 -2.82
CA LEU A 110 2.68 13.33 -2.33
C LEU A 110 3.55 14.14 -3.29
N ALA A 111 4.05 15.29 -2.81
CA ALA A 111 5.10 16.03 -3.47
C ALA A 111 6.37 15.16 -3.51
N LEU A 112 6.50 14.39 -4.60
CA LEU A 112 7.74 13.72 -4.98
C LEU A 112 8.79 14.81 -5.19
N ALA A 113 9.80 14.84 -4.32
CA ALA A 113 11.01 15.61 -4.55
C ALA A 113 11.67 15.11 -5.84
N ASP A 114 11.73 16.00 -6.82
CA ASP A 114 12.57 15.92 -8.00
C ASP A 114 14.04 15.92 -7.55
N ASP A 115 14.75 14.81 -7.77
CA ASP A 115 16.21 14.79 -7.69
C ASP A 115 16.79 14.02 -8.87
N SER A 116 17.10 14.77 -9.91
CA SER A 116 17.87 14.35 -11.05
C SER A 116 19.36 14.28 -10.70
N ALA A 117 19.90 13.07 -10.56
CA ALA A 117 21.34 12.85 -10.48
C ALA A 117 21.79 11.76 -11.46
N SER A 118 22.74 12.14 -12.31
CA SER A 118 23.38 11.33 -13.35
C SER A 118 24.26 10.22 -12.76
N ASP A 119 24.00 8.98 -13.19
CA ASP A 119 24.84 7.82 -12.87
C ASP A 119 26.09 7.80 -13.77
N THR A 120 27.27 7.77 -13.13
CA THR A 120 28.55 7.51 -13.79
C THR A 120 28.98 6.09 -13.47
N GLY A 121 28.73 5.17 -14.41
CA GLY A 121 29.10 3.77 -14.32
C GLY A 121 30.62 3.55 -14.16
N GLY A 122 30.97 2.84 -13.10
CA GLY A 122 32.30 2.31 -12.86
C GLY A 122 32.40 0.85 -13.33
N THR A 123 33.08 0.63 -14.46
CA THR A 123 33.50 -0.69 -14.96
C THR A 123 34.56 -1.33 -14.07
N GLY A 124 34.33 -2.56 -13.62
CA GLY A 124 35.33 -3.44 -13.00
C GLY A 124 35.15 -4.88 -13.48
N SER A 125 36.02 -5.30 -14.40
CA SER A 125 36.08 -6.65 -15.00
C SER A 125 36.80 -7.66 -14.10
N GLY A 126 36.34 -8.91 -14.12
CA GLY A 126 37.03 -10.05 -13.52
C GLY A 126 36.27 -11.37 -13.66
N GLN A 127 36.08 -11.84 -14.89
CA GLN A 127 35.55 -13.19 -15.18
C GLN A 127 36.46 -14.27 -14.56
N THR A 128 35.87 -15.10 -13.72
CA THR A 128 36.34 -16.46 -13.44
C THR A 128 35.18 -17.40 -13.73
N THR A 129 35.32 -18.17 -14.81
CA THR A 129 34.36 -19.21 -15.19
C THR A 129 34.54 -20.40 -14.25
N GLU A 130 34.00 -20.29 -13.04
CA GLU A 130 33.77 -21.46 -12.19
C GLU A 130 32.50 -22.17 -12.69
N SER A 131 32.60 -23.49 -12.84
CA SER A 131 31.46 -24.36 -13.08
C SER A 131 30.39 -24.11 -12.01
N ARG A 132 29.17 -23.74 -12.42
CA ARG A 132 28.02 -23.43 -11.55
C ARG A 132 27.47 -24.68 -10.85
N GLU A 133 28.29 -25.30 -10.02
CA GLU A 133 27.85 -26.15 -8.91
C GLU A 133 27.92 -25.29 -7.65
N GLY A 134 27.04 -24.29 -7.58
CA GLY A 134 26.88 -23.42 -6.42
C GLY A 134 25.48 -23.57 -5.87
N GLU A 135 25.37 -23.68 -4.55
CA GLU A 135 24.11 -23.54 -3.84
C GLU A 135 23.57 -22.11 -4.08
N PHE A 136 22.31 -21.99 -4.52
CA PHE A 136 21.65 -20.68 -4.63
C PHE A 136 20.83 -20.41 -3.38
N SER A 137 20.74 -19.15 -2.97
CA SER A 137 19.83 -18.76 -1.90
C SER A 137 18.42 -18.69 -2.47
N GLY A 138 17.49 -19.41 -1.85
CA GLY A 138 16.06 -19.11 -2.01
C GLY A 138 15.75 -17.69 -1.53
N THR A 139 14.59 -17.16 -1.91
CA THR A 139 14.24 -15.75 -1.63
C THR A 139 13.67 -15.53 -0.24
N ASN A 140 13.00 -16.53 0.33
CA ASN A 140 12.49 -16.50 1.70
C ASN A 140 11.90 -17.89 2.07
N ASN A 141 12.74 -18.89 2.30
CA ASN A 141 12.23 -20.18 2.80
C ASN A 141 12.55 -20.33 4.29
N GLN A 142 11.51 -20.24 5.13
CA GLN A 142 11.62 -20.38 6.58
C GLN A 142 11.76 -21.85 7.03
N GLU A 143 11.32 -22.82 6.21
CA GLU A 143 11.25 -24.24 6.56
C GLU A 143 11.66 -25.14 5.37
N GLU A 144 12.53 -26.13 5.59
CA GLU A 144 13.01 -26.99 4.50
C GLU A 144 11.86 -27.65 3.70
N GLY A 145 11.89 -27.52 2.37
CA GLY A 145 10.88 -28.09 1.47
C GLY A 145 9.57 -27.31 1.32
N VAL A 146 9.46 -26.13 1.96
CA VAL A 146 8.31 -25.22 1.78
C VAL A 146 8.70 -24.10 0.83
N ASP A 147 7.82 -23.70 -0.08
CA ASP A 147 8.00 -22.46 -0.84
C ASP A 147 7.00 -21.40 -0.35
N GLU A 148 7.52 -20.29 0.20
CA GLU A 148 6.68 -19.16 0.65
C GLU A 148 6.40 -18.20 -0.50
N ALA A 149 5.17 -17.72 -0.63
CA ALA A 149 4.83 -16.84 -1.75
C ALA A 149 5.55 -15.48 -1.68
N ASP A 150 6.26 -15.12 -2.77
CA ASP A 150 7.04 -13.88 -2.87
C ASP A 150 6.97 -13.32 -4.31
N PHE A 151 7.23 -12.03 -4.53
CA PHE A 151 7.19 -11.40 -5.85
C PHE A 151 8.42 -11.69 -6.71
N LEU A 152 9.51 -12.18 -6.09
CA LEU A 152 10.75 -12.60 -6.74
C LEU A 152 11.09 -14.04 -6.34
N LYS A 153 11.50 -14.84 -7.33
CA LYS A 153 11.92 -16.24 -7.16
C LYS A 153 13.14 -16.54 -8.02
N THR A 154 13.87 -17.57 -7.66
CA THR A 154 15.01 -18.05 -8.45
C THR A 154 15.15 -19.57 -8.34
N ASP A 155 15.59 -20.20 -9.43
CA ASP A 155 15.98 -21.62 -9.48
C ASP A 155 17.52 -21.79 -9.60
N GLY A 156 18.28 -20.70 -9.41
CA GLY A 156 19.73 -20.62 -9.57
C GLY A 156 20.23 -20.32 -11.00
N TYR A 157 19.41 -20.55 -12.02
CA TYR A 157 19.71 -20.25 -13.42
C TYR A 157 18.83 -19.15 -14.00
N HIS A 158 17.65 -18.96 -13.44
CA HIS A 158 16.67 -17.96 -13.82
C HIS A 158 16.21 -17.18 -12.59
N ILE A 159 15.78 -15.95 -12.84
CA ILE A 159 15.07 -15.10 -11.91
C ILE A 159 13.68 -14.86 -12.49
N TYR A 160 12.68 -15.14 -11.66
CA TYR A 160 11.29 -14.85 -11.94
C TYR A 160 10.92 -13.62 -11.13
N MET A 161 10.26 -12.64 -11.75
CA MET A 161 9.86 -11.39 -11.09
C MET A 161 8.48 -10.97 -11.55
N LEU A 162 7.64 -10.58 -10.60
CA LEU A 162 6.39 -9.90 -10.88
C LEU A 162 6.63 -8.38 -10.94
N ASN A 163 6.28 -7.75 -12.05
CA ASN A 163 6.35 -6.31 -12.24
C ASN A 163 5.08 -5.79 -12.89
N GLY A 164 4.26 -5.08 -12.11
CA GLY A 164 2.94 -4.65 -12.56
C GLY A 164 2.07 -5.86 -12.93
N GLN A 165 1.67 -5.97 -14.19
CA GLN A 165 0.91 -7.10 -14.74
C GLN A 165 1.79 -8.13 -15.44
N LEU A 166 3.12 -8.04 -15.34
CA LEU A 166 4.04 -8.91 -16.06
C LEU A 166 4.72 -9.89 -15.12
N LEU A 167 4.74 -11.16 -15.50
CA LEU A 167 5.78 -12.09 -15.10
C LEU A 167 6.97 -11.88 -16.04
N LEU A 168 8.14 -11.55 -15.48
CA LEU A 168 9.41 -11.46 -16.18
C LEU A 168 10.24 -12.70 -15.85
N ILE A 169 10.78 -13.35 -16.88
CA ILE A 169 11.72 -14.46 -16.72
C ILE A 169 13.07 -14.00 -17.27
N MET A 170 14.06 -13.95 -16.38
CA MET A 170 15.40 -13.51 -16.70
C MET A 170 16.36 -14.69 -16.53
N GLY A 171 17.06 -15.05 -17.60
CA GLY A 171 18.19 -15.96 -17.54
C GLY A 171 19.39 -15.29 -16.86
N VAL A 172 20.14 -16.08 -16.12
CA VAL A 172 21.40 -15.69 -15.50
C VAL A 172 22.48 -16.56 -16.16
N PRO A 173 23.02 -16.20 -17.34
CA PRO A 173 24.02 -17.03 -18.02
C PRO A 173 25.36 -17.09 -17.27
N GLU A 174 25.81 -15.95 -16.75
CA GLU A 174 26.99 -15.80 -15.87
C GLU A 174 26.61 -15.04 -14.60
N PHE A 175 27.42 -15.18 -13.53
CA PHE A 175 27.17 -14.46 -12.28
C PHE A 175 27.24 -12.94 -12.53
N GLY A 176 26.18 -12.23 -12.15
CA GLY A 176 26.05 -10.79 -12.36
C GLY A 176 25.56 -10.37 -13.75
N GLU A 177 25.32 -11.31 -14.68
CA GLU A 177 24.68 -11.04 -15.96
C GLU A 177 23.20 -11.45 -15.91
N LEU A 178 22.32 -10.56 -16.37
CA LEU A 178 20.88 -10.81 -16.47
C LEU A 178 20.43 -10.59 -17.92
N THR A 179 19.78 -11.60 -18.47
CA THR A 179 19.20 -11.54 -19.82
C THR A 179 17.71 -11.79 -19.74
N LEU A 180 16.88 -10.84 -20.20
CA LEU A 180 15.44 -11.07 -20.29
C LEU A 180 15.15 -12.13 -21.37
N GLU A 181 14.57 -13.26 -20.96
CA GLU A 181 14.24 -14.37 -21.85
C GLU A 181 12.81 -14.27 -22.36
N SER A 182 11.87 -13.98 -21.45
CA SER A 182 10.46 -13.85 -21.79
C SER A 182 9.72 -12.95 -20.81
N ASN A 183 8.53 -12.53 -21.24
CA ASN A 183 7.53 -11.95 -20.35
C ASN A 183 6.16 -12.54 -20.66
N LEU A 184 5.30 -12.56 -19.64
CA LEU A 184 3.93 -13.03 -19.75
C LEU A 184 3.01 -12.05 -19.01
N THR A 185 2.00 -11.53 -19.71
CA THR A 185 0.97 -10.70 -19.07
C THR A 185 0.03 -11.57 -18.26
N ILE A 186 -0.12 -11.22 -16.99
CA ILE A 186 -1.02 -11.84 -16.02
C ILE A 186 -2.17 -10.88 -15.75
N GLU A 187 -3.41 -11.37 -15.88
CA GLU A 187 -4.59 -10.58 -15.55
C GLU A 187 -4.63 -10.24 -14.04
N GLY A 188 -5.08 -9.03 -13.74
CA GLY A 188 -5.23 -8.54 -12.38
C GLY A 188 -3.99 -7.82 -11.87
N ASN A 189 -3.81 -7.86 -10.56
CA ASN A 189 -2.64 -7.30 -9.89
C ASN A 189 -1.88 -8.46 -9.27
N PRO A 190 -0.93 -9.10 -9.99
CA PRO A 190 -0.13 -10.17 -9.44
C PRO A 190 0.78 -9.62 -8.33
N THR A 191 0.72 -10.24 -7.15
CA THR A 191 1.45 -9.76 -5.97
C THR A 191 2.49 -10.75 -5.48
N GLN A 192 2.23 -12.05 -5.61
CA GLN A 192 3.12 -13.09 -5.11
C GLN A 192 3.10 -14.31 -6.02
N MET A 193 4.20 -15.05 -6.03
CA MET A 193 4.33 -16.31 -6.75
C MET A 193 5.08 -17.36 -5.93
N MET A 194 4.81 -18.62 -6.25
CA MET A 194 5.52 -19.79 -5.74
C MET A 194 6.03 -20.61 -6.93
N ILE A 195 7.14 -21.31 -6.76
CA ILE A 195 7.77 -22.14 -7.78
C ILE A 195 7.97 -23.56 -7.29
N GLU A 196 7.62 -24.53 -8.13
CA GLU A 196 8.02 -25.93 -7.94
C GLU A 196 8.35 -26.57 -9.29
N GLY A 197 9.60 -26.99 -9.46
CA GLY A 197 10.10 -27.55 -10.72
C GLY A 197 9.85 -26.60 -11.88
N ASP A 198 9.03 -27.04 -12.84
CA ASP A 198 8.67 -26.30 -14.05
C ASP A 198 7.32 -25.59 -13.97
N ARG A 199 6.82 -25.31 -12.76
CA ARG A 199 5.52 -24.66 -12.55
C ARG A 199 5.64 -23.45 -11.64
N LEU A 200 5.01 -22.35 -12.04
CA LEU A 200 4.73 -21.20 -11.19
C LEU A 200 3.27 -21.15 -10.81
N VAL A 201 2.99 -20.77 -9.57
CA VAL A 201 1.64 -20.39 -9.13
C VAL A 201 1.66 -18.94 -8.70
N ILE A 202 0.98 -18.09 -9.47
CA ILE A 202 0.92 -16.65 -9.25
C ILE A 202 -0.43 -16.30 -8.61
N SER A 203 -0.39 -15.58 -7.50
CA SER A 203 -1.57 -15.03 -6.84
C SER A 203 -1.75 -13.56 -7.26
N SER A 204 -2.95 -13.23 -7.73
CA SER A 204 -3.32 -11.88 -8.18
C SER A 204 -4.58 -11.39 -7.50
N SER A 205 -4.67 -10.09 -7.22
CA SER A 205 -5.91 -9.45 -6.80
C SER A 205 -6.68 -8.90 -8.01
N ILE A 206 -7.96 -9.25 -8.09
CA ILE A 206 -8.90 -8.73 -9.09
C ILE A 206 -9.88 -7.80 -8.37
N TYR A 207 -9.84 -6.52 -8.74
CA TYR A 207 -10.74 -5.50 -8.21
C TYR A 207 -11.84 -5.19 -9.22
N TYR A 208 -13.10 -5.15 -8.77
CA TYR A 208 -14.25 -4.84 -9.62
C TYR A 208 -14.01 -3.59 -10.47
N TRP A 209 -13.55 -2.50 -9.83
CA TRP A 209 -13.35 -1.20 -10.48
C TRP A 209 -12.21 -1.17 -11.50
N SER A 210 -11.27 -2.13 -11.43
CA SER A 210 -10.15 -2.25 -12.37
C SER A 210 -10.51 -2.98 -13.66
N LEU A 211 -11.63 -3.72 -13.68
CA LEU A 211 -12.05 -4.48 -14.86
C LEU A 211 -12.81 -3.58 -15.85
N PRO A 212 -12.71 -3.84 -17.17
CA PRO A 212 -13.53 -3.19 -18.18
C PRO A 212 -15.04 -3.30 -17.89
N GLU A 213 -15.83 -2.27 -18.22
CA GLU A 213 -17.27 -2.25 -17.96
C GLU A 213 -18.05 -3.39 -18.65
N ASP A 214 -17.55 -3.83 -19.80
CA ASP A 214 -18.13 -4.91 -20.61
C ASP A 214 -17.63 -6.31 -20.21
N SER A 215 -16.73 -6.42 -19.23
CA SER A 215 -16.18 -7.70 -18.76
C SER A 215 -17.27 -8.60 -18.16
N GLU A 216 -17.34 -9.85 -18.63
CA GLU A 216 -18.22 -10.86 -18.04
C GLU A 216 -17.84 -11.16 -16.59
N LEU A 217 -16.54 -11.14 -16.24
CA LEU A 217 -16.09 -11.30 -14.87
C LEU A 217 -16.58 -10.17 -13.97
N ARG A 218 -16.57 -8.93 -14.48
CA ARG A 218 -17.08 -7.76 -13.74
C ARG A 218 -18.56 -7.91 -13.38
N LYS A 219 -19.38 -8.43 -14.30
CA LYS A 219 -20.82 -8.69 -14.07
C LYS A 219 -21.05 -9.75 -12.99
N LEU A 220 -20.15 -10.72 -12.86
CA LEU A 220 -20.22 -11.77 -11.83
C LEU A 220 -19.77 -11.26 -10.45
N MET A 221 -19.01 -10.17 -10.40
CA MET A 221 -18.47 -9.58 -9.17
C MET A 221 -19.38 -8.53 -8.54
N SER A 222 -20.54 -8.21 -9.14
CA SER A 222 -21.47 -7.23 -8.61
C SER A 222 -22.91 -7.73 -8.50
N GLU A 223 -23.61 -7.20 -7.50
CA GLU A 223 -25.02 -7.43 -7.25
C GLU A 223 -25.68 -6.10 -6.85
N GLU A 224 -26.83 -5.78 -7.44
CA GLU A 224 -27.64 -4.64 -6.99
C GLU A 224 -28.44 -5.02 -5.75
N VAL A 225 -28.17 -4.33 -4.64
CA VAL A 225 -28.83 -4.58 -3.36
C VAL A 225 -29.71 -3.39 -3.01
N THR A 226 -30.96 -3.66 -2.63
CA THR A 226 -31.86 -2.66 -2.05
C THR A 226 -32.02 -2.93 -0.57
N ALA A 227 -31.71 -1.93 0.25
CA ALA A 227 -31.82 -2.00 1.71
C ALA A 227 -32.73 -0.88 2.23
N THR A 228 -33.39 -1.16 3.36
CA THR A 228 -34.21 -0.19 4.08
C THR A 228 -33.57 0.09 5.43
N ASP A 229 -33.33 1.36 5.73
CA ASP A 229 -32.78 1.80 7.00
C ASP A 229 -33.79 1.51 8.14
N PRO A 230 -33.40 0.72 9.17
CA PRO A 230 -34.30 0.32 10.25
C PRO A 230 -34.67 1.45 11.22
N PHE A 231 -33.99 2.60 11.16
CA PHE A 231 -34.22 3.75 12.03
C PHE A 231 -34.92 4.92 11.31
N SER A 232 -34.86 4.97 9.98
CA SER A 232 -35.43 6.07 9.20
C SER A 232 -36.48 5.67 8.16
N ASP A 233 -36.76 4.37 7.97
CA ASP A 233 -37.66 3.82 6.93
C ASP A 233 -37.27 4.25 5.49
N VAL A 234 -36.06 4.78 5.30
CA VAL A 234 -35.55 5.19 3.99
C VAL A 234 -35.04 3.97 3.25
N THR A 235 -35.53 3.77 2.02
CA THR A 235 -35.03 2.71 1.13
C THR A 235 -34.01 3.28 0.16
N TYR A 236 -32.87 2.60 0.03
CA TYR A 236 -31.80 2.97 -0.89
C TYR A 236 -31.27 1.72 -1.61
N SER A 237 -30.75 1.93 -2.83
CA SER A 237 -30.09 0.87 -3.60
C SER A 237 -28.62 1.18 -3.73
N TYR A 238 -27.78 0.14 -3.68
CA TYR A 238 -26.35 0.25 -3.89
C TYR A 238 -25.81 -1.01 -4.58
N THR A 239 -24.75 -0.84 -5.35
CA THR A 239 -24.03 -1.96 -5.96
C THR A 239 -23.11 -2.58 -4.90
N LYS A 240 -23.41 -3.81 -4.50
CA LYS A 240 -22.48 -4.64 -3.72
C LYS A 240 -21.47 -5.24 -4.69
N VAL A 241 -20.19 -5.04 -4.41
CA VAL A 241 -19.09 -5.61 -5.20
C VAL A 241 -18.25 -6.55 -4.35
N GLN A 242 -17.63 -7.55 -4.96
CA GLN A 242 -16.71 -8.48 -4.30
C GLN A 242 -15.37 -8.48 -5.02
N ASN A 243 -14.26 -8.54 -4.27
CA ASN A 243 -12.94 -8.77 -4.83
C ASN A 243 -12.69 -10.27 -4.99
N LEU A 244 -11.82 -10.62 -5.94
CA LEU A 244 -11.38 -12.00 -6.14
C LEU A 244 -9.87 -12.11 -5.99
N VAL A 245 -9.42 -13.23 -5.45
CA VAL A 245 -8.06 -13.73 -5.57
C VAL A 245 -8.02 -14.68 -6.75
N LYS A 246 -7.17 -14.39 -7.73
CA LYS A 246 -6.91 -15.25 -8.88
C LYS A 246 -5.59 -16.00 -8.66
N TYR A 247 -5.61 -17.32 -8.84
CA TYR A 247 -4.40 -18.14 -8.94
C TYR A 247 -4.20 -18.55 -10.39
N THR A 248 -3.06 -18.18 -10.95
CA THR A 248 -2.64 -18.53 -12.32
C THR A 248 -1.50 -19.53 -12.23
N VAL A 249 -1.71 -20.73 -12.76
CA VAL A 249 -0.67 -21.76 -12.91
C VAL A 249 -0.02 -21.60 -14.27
N VAL A 250 1.29 -21.37 -14.28
CA VAL A 250 2.09 -21.16 -15.49
C VAL A 250 3.08 -22.31 -15.62
N ASP A 251 3.05 -23.02 -16.74
CA ASP A 251 4.10 -23.94 -17.16
C ASP A 251 5.28 -23.14 -17.71
N ILE A 252 6.45 -23.36 -17.13
CA ILE A 252 7.71 -22.72 -17.50
C ILE A 252 8.72 -23.72 -18.06
N THR A 253 8.30 -24.94 -18.45
CA THR A 253 9.18 -25.96 -19.05
C THR A 253 10.06 -25.37 -20.15
N ASP A 254 9.49 -24.53 -21.02
CA ASP A 254 10.23 -23.61 -21.90
C ASP A 254 10.18 -22.18 -21.32
N ARG A 255 11.29 -21.74 -20.69
CA ARG A 255 11.38 -20.42 -20.05
C ARG A 255 11.30 -19.26 -21.05
N SER A 256 11.58 -19.52 -22.33
CA SER A 256 11.44 -18.52 -23.40
C SER A 256 9.99 -18.36 -23.88
N SER A 257 9.11 -19.31 -23.56
CA SER A 257 7.70 -19.31 -23.96
C SER A 257 6.80 -19.89 -22.86
N PRO A 258 6.65 -19.20 -21.71
CA PRO A 258 5.79 -19.66 -20.63
C PRO A 258 4.31 -19.70 -21.04
N VAL A 259 3.57 -20.70 -20.55
CA VAL A 259 2.17 -20.94 -20.92
C VAL A 259 1.28 -21.03 -19.70
N VAL A 260 0.14 -20.33 -19.70
CA VAL A 260 -0.88 -20.46 -18.65
C VAL A 260 -1.60 -21.81 -18.81
N GLU A 261 -1.48 -22.69 -17.82
CA GLU A 261 -2.17 -23.98 -17.81
C GLU A 261 -3.58 -23.89 -17.19
N LYS A 262 -3.70 -23.11 -16.12
CA LYS A 262 -4.92 -23.09 -15.30
C LYS A 262 -5.09 -21.76 -14.59
N GLU A 263 -6.34 -21.36 -14.48
CA GLU A 263 -6.74 -20.21 -13.69
C GLU A 263 -7.85 -20.61 -12.71
N MET A 264 -7.78 -20.06 -11.51
CA MET A 264 -8.80 -20.27 -10.47
C MET A 264 -9.10 -18.93 -9.82
N TYR A 265 -10.37 -18.63 -9.62
CA TYR A 265 -10.84 -17.41 -8.98
C TYR A 265 -11.54 -17.80 -7.68
N ILE A 266 -11.12 -17.19 -6.58
CA ILE A 266 -11.65 -17.42 -5.24
C ILE A 266 -12.10 -16.07 -4.69
N GLU A 267 -13.28 -16.03 -4.09
CA GLU A 267 -13.79 -14.81 -3.46
C GLU A 267 -12.92 -14.38 -2.26
N GLY A 268 -12.75 -13.07 -2.13
CA GLY A 268 -12.08 -12.45 -0.98
C GLY A 268 -10.76 -11.77 -1.35
N ASN A 269 -9.94 -11.55 -0.33
CA ASN A 269 -8.64 -10.94 -0.44
C ASN A 269 -7.57 -11.91 0.05
N TYR A 270 -6.42 -11.87 -0.61
CA TYR A 270 -5.28 -12.72 -0.30
C TYR A 270 -4.61 -12.31 1.00
N HIS A 271 -4.18 -13.28 1.81
CA HIS A 271 -3.31 -13.04 2.97
C HIS A 271 -1.93 -13.67 2.82
N THR A 272 -1.91 -14.99 2.66
CA THR A 272 -0.67 -15.77 2.59
C THR A 272 -0.92 -17.11 1.89
N ALA A 273 0.14 -17.69 1.36
CA ALA A 273 0.15 -19.01 0.77
C ALA A 273 1.51 -19.68 0.97
N ARG A 274 1.46 -21.01 1.08
CA ARG A 274 2.63 -21.88 1.11
C ARG A 274 2.41 -23.04 0.16
N MET A 275 3.46 -23.42 -0.55
CA MET A 275 3.47 -24.61 -1.40
C MET A 275 4.35 -25.69 -0.75
N VAL A 276 3.84 -26.92 -0.73
CA VAL A 276 4.58 -28.12 -0.30
C VAL A 276 4.14 -29.27 -1.19
N ASP A 277 5.09 -29.96 -1.83
CA ASP A 277 4.86 -31.10 -2.73
C ASP A 277 3.74 -30.83 -3.76
N GLY A 278 3.83 -29.68 -4.44
CA GLY A 278 2.90 -29.21 -5.47
C GLY A 278 1.53 -28.81 -4.98
N THR A 279 1.32 -28.85 -3.66
CA THR A 279 0.06 -28.48 -3.04
C THR A 279 0.17 -27.09 -2.43
N VAL A 280 -0.52 -26.12 -3.06
CA VAL A 280 -0.68 -24.78 -2.52
C VAL A 280 -1.77 -24.76 -1.45
N ARG A 281 -1.42 -24.28 -0.26
CA ARG A 281 -2.35 -23.96 0.83
C ARG A 281 -2.37 -22.45 0.96
N SER A 282 -3.52 -21.83 0.70
CA SER A 282 -3.67 -20.38 0.80
C SER A 282 -4.82 -20.00 1.71
N VAL A 283 -4.65 -18.85 2.37
CA VAL A 283 -5.65 -18.22 3.22
C VAL A 283 -6.16 -16.98 2.51
N THR A 284 -7.45 -16.97 2.22
CA THR A 284 -8.18 -15.80 1.75
C THR A 284 -9.22 -15.39 2.78
N HIS A 285 -9.52 -14.10 2.87
CA HIS A 285 -10.61 -13.62 3.71
C HIS A 285 -11.67 -12.93 2.85
N LEU A 286 -12.93 -13.19 3.15
CA LEU A 286 -14.06 -12.51 2.56
C LEU A 286 -14.74 -11.66 3.64
N TRP A 287 -14.87 -10.37 3.39
CA TRP A 287 -15.77 -9.52 4.18
C TRP A 287 -17.18 -9.67 3.62
N THR A 288 -17.99 -10.50 4.27
CA THR A 288 -19.40 -10.64 3.92
C THR A 288 -20.26 -10.54 5.17
N TYR A 289 -21.40 -9.88 5.02
CA TYR A 289 -22.48 -9.89 6.00
C TYR A 289 -23.42 -11.04 5.65
N PHE A 290 -23.51 -12.02 6.54
CA PHE A 290 -24.53 -13.06 6.46
C PHE A 290 -25.69 -12.66 7.34
N ASP A 291 -26.86 -12.45 6.72
CA ASP A 291 -28.07 -12.13 7.48
C ASP A 291 -28.39 -13.24 8.49
N GLY A 292 -28.69 -12.85 9.73
CA GLY A 292 -28.92 -13.76 10.86
C GLY A 292 -27.67 -14.34 11.54
N ILE A 293 -26.46 -14.13 11.01
CA ILE A 293 -25.22 -14.47 11.73
C ILE A 293 -24.80 -13.29 12.58
N ARG A 294 -24.96 -13.42 13.90
CA ARG A 294 -24.51 -12.42 14.87
C ARG A 294 -23.06 -12.72 15.27
N ASN A 295 -22.16 -11.79 15.00
CA ASN A 295 -20.74 -11.86 15.38
C ASN A 295 -20.43 -11.08 16.68
N TRP A 296 -21.43 -10.52 17.35
CA TRP A 296 -21.33 -9.92 18.67
C TRP A 296 -22.19 -10.66 19.69
N VAL A 297 -21.77 -10.62 20.96
CA VAL A 297 -22.53 -11.20 22.07
C VAL A 297 -23.69 -10.26 22.40
N GLU A 298 -24.87 -10.82 22.66
CA GLU A 298 -25.96 -10.07 23.29
C GLU A 298 -25.61 -9.87 24.76
N LEU A 299 -25.21 -8.65 25.09
CA LEU A 299 -24.89 -8.28 26.46
C LEU A 299 -26.19 -7.99 27.22
N PRO A 300 -26.37 -8.48 28.46
CA PRO A 300 -27.51 -8.11 29.30
C PRO A 300 -27.59 -6.59 29.47
N GLU A 301 -28.79 -6.03 29.68
CA GLU A 301 -28.97 -4.60 29.95
C GLU A 301 -28.11 -4.12 31.14
N GLU A 302 -27.88 -5.02 32.09
CA GLU A 302 -27.07 -4.82 33.30
C GLU A 302 -25.55 -4.80 33.04
N TYR A 303 -25.06 -5.24 31.87
CA TYR A 303 -23.62 -5.22 31.55
C TYR A 303 -23.05 -3.79 31.61
N TRP A 304 -23.83 -2.81 31.15
CA TRP A 304 -23.46 -1.40 31.17
C TRP A 304 -23.70 -0.73 32.53
N SER A 305 -24.35 -1.45 33.46
CA SER A 305 -24.61 -0.97 34.83
C SER A 305 -23.46 -1.22 35.80
N VAL A 306 -22.37 -1.85 35.33
CA VAL A 306 -21.12 -1.95 36.09
C VAL A 306 -20.44 -0.58 36.07
N GLU A 307 -20.97 0.34 36.87
CA GLU A 307 -20.23 1.50 37.33
C GLU A 307 -19.10 0.97 38.23
N ASP A 308 -17.87 1.20 37.79
CA ASP A 308 -16.70 1.38 38.66
C ASP A 308 -15.93 0.10 39.09
N THR A 309 -15.23 -0.56 38.16
CA THR A 309 -14.16 -1.52 38.49
C THR A 309 -12.90 -0.87 39.07
N GLU A 310 -12.80 0.47 39.18
CA GLU A 310 -11.64 1.11 39.82
C GLU A 310 -11.63 0.94 41.36
N ARG A 311 -12.73 0.49 41.98
CA ARG A 311 -12.80 0.36 43.45
C ARG A 311 -12.39 -0.98 44.04
N GLU A 312 -12.35 -2.06 43.27
CA GLU A 312 -11.93 -3.38 43.82
C GLU A 312 -10.43 -3.67 43.69
N TRP A 313 -9.71 -3.00 42.79
CA TRP A 313 -8.26 -3.26 42.63
C TRP A 313 -7.39 -2.68 43.75
N VAL A 314 -7.86 -1.67 44.50
CA VAL A 314 -7.06 -1.03 45.56
C VAL A 314 -7.20 -1.73 46.93
N SER A 315 -8.22 -2.57 47.16
CA SER A 315 -8.38 -3.27 48.44
C SER A 315 -7.68 -4.63 48.52
N GLY A 316 -7.14 -5.15 47.41
CA GLY A 316 -6.46 -6.46 47.36
C GLY A 316 -4.94 -6.41 47.53
N MET A 317 -4.32 -5.23 47.59
CA MET A 317 -2.85 -5.08 47.64
C MET A 317 -2.30 -4.57 48.98
N ILE A 318 -3.15 -4.33 49.99
CA ILE A 318 -2.72 -4.10 51.38
C ILE A 318 -3.68 -4.84 52.34
N ALA A 319 -3.51 -6.15 52.44
CA ALA A 319 -3.80 -6.96 53.63
C ALA A 319 -3.03 -8.27 53.55
#